data_AF-A0A914IA65-F1
#
_entry.id   AF-A0A914IA65-F1
#
_cell.length_a   1.000
_cell.length_b   1.000
_cell.length_c   1.000
_cell.angle_alpha   90.00
_cell.angle_beta   90.00
_cell.angle_gamma   90.00
#
_symmetry.space_group_name_H-M   'P 1'
#
loop_
_entity.id
_entity.type
_entity.pdbx_description
1 polymer ?
#
loop_
_entity_poly.entity_id
_entity_poly.type
_entity_poly.pdbx_seq_one_letter_code
_entity_poly.pdbx_strand_id
1 'polypeptide(L)'
;MELGIFASEFLFFLLLSVFFSLLLILPSDALHSAGFTIPKIFANLLGDERFNFVEYHLRRTLLTAFVHSAIPFICFVGLELSVEQPVFSLIPNNFIQWAALFSVLIATASIAILSLYRGNNWERHPFVQTLKRLSENGNWQLIARELNDEVRAPQLYSILYKDCSRVLVTHLWLIKITNYAVKLAPISDSQFLVIRSSPLQQTLSGQQNFPLVDNIAQSNDHIIDLQIRSISGLFEDFLIRKSWTTFVISWVVPSMFWTLLSFLSQCTNFSWTSFWPRSNW
;
A
#
# COMPACT_ATOMS: atom_id res chain seq x y z
N MET A 1 32.76 25.21 -16.81
CA MET A 1 32.67 23.96 -16.02
C MET A 1 31.48 23.97 -15.04
N GLU A 2 30.95 25.12 -14.64
CA GLU A 2 29.86 25.24 -13.64
C GLU A 2 28.49 24.68 -14.09
N LEU A 3 28.19 24.64 -15.38
CA LEU A 3 26.94 24.02 -15.88
C LEU A 3 26.84 22.51 -15.60
N GLY A 4 27.99 21.82 -15.47
CA GLY A 4 28.02 20.38 -15.16
C GLY A 4 27.61 20.07 -13.72
N ILE A 5 28.15 20.85 -12.77
CA ILE A 5 27.95 20.76 -11.30
C ILE A 5 26.62 21.43 -10.86
N PHE A 6 25.73 21.71 -11.79
CA PHE A 6 24.37 22.10 -11.44
C PHE A 6 23.38 21.08 -11.98
N ALA A 7 23.69 20.52 -13.15
CA ALA A 7 22.93 19.44 -13.74
C ALA A 7 23.04 18.14 -12.93
N SER A 8 24.22 17.79 -12.40
CA SER A 8 24.39 16.56 -11.61
C SER A 8 23.59 16.56 -10.31
N GLU A 9 23.55 17.68 -9.61
CA GLU A 9 22.91 17.92 -8.33
C GLU A 9 21.40 17.88 -8.55
N PHE A 10 20.93 18.61 -9.56
CA PHE A 10 19.53 18.58 -9.95
C PHE A 10 19.07 17.16 -10.31
N LEU A 11 19.85 16.41 -11.10
CA LEU A 11 19.54 15.03 -11.44
C LEU A 11 19.53 14.12 -10.21
N PHE A 12 20.48 14.29 -9.29
CA PHE A 12 20.53 13.54 -8.05
C PHE A 12 19.26 13.76 -7.20
N PHE A 13 18.87 15.02 -6.98
CA PHE A 13 17.66 15.35 -6.23
C PHE A 13 16.37 14.91 -6.93
N LEU A 14 16.34 14.95 -8.28
CA LEU A 14 15.22 14.42 -9.06
C LEU A 14 15.09 12.90 -8.88
N LEU A 15 16.20 12.16 -9.01
CA LEU A 15 16.22 10.71 -8.81
C LEU A 15 15.83 10.35 -7.37
N LEU A 16 16.31 11.12 -6.39
CA LEU A 16 15.95 10.97 -4.99
C LEU A 16 14.44 11.21 -4.76
N SER A 17 13.86 12.24 -5.38
CA SER A 17 12.42 12.54 -5.34
C SER A 17 11.60 11.38 -5.87
N VAL A 18 11.97 10.85 -7.04
CA VAL A 18 11.29 9.73 -7.69
C VAL A 18 11.43 8.48 -6.84
N PHE A 19 12.62 8.21 -6.32
CA PHE A 19 12.89 7.07 -5.45
C PHE A 19 12.00 7.12 -4.20
N PHE A 20 11.99 8.21 -3.45
CA PHE A 20 11.12 8.35 -2.28
C PHE A 20 9.63 8.28 -2.62
N SER A 21 9.23 8.89 -3.75
CA SER A 21 7.84 8.79 -4.23
C SER A 21 7.46 7.33 -4.50
N LEU A 22 8.30 6.55 -5.17
CA LEU A 22 8.05 5.14 -5.42
C LEU A 22 7.97 4.33 -4.12
N LEU A 23 8.85 4.60 -3.14
CA LEU A 23 8.81 3.93 -1.84
C LEU A 23 7.53 4.23 -1.05
N LEU A 24 6.99 5.45 -1.16
CA LEU A 24 5.77 5.88 -0.48
C LEU A 24 4.49 5.39 -1.18
N ILE A 25 4.48 5.34 -2.52
CA ILE A 25 3.33 4.86 -3.32
C ILE A 25 3.23 3.34 -3.27
N LEU A 26 4.37 2.65 -3.39
CA LEU A 26 4.51 1.19 -3.45
C LEU A 26 5.40 0.73 -2.29
N PRO A 27 4.91 0.76 -1.03
CA PRO A 27 5.69 0.27 0.09
C PRO A 27 5.97 -1.22 -0.15
N SER A 28 7.26 -1.56 -0.29
CA SER A 28 7.68 -2.96 -0.35
C SER A 28 7.32 -3.67 0.96
N ASP A 29 7.19 -5.00 0.93
CA ASP A 29 6.93 -5.80 2.13
C ASP A 29 7.97 -5.54 3.24
N ALA A 30 9.21 -5.21 2.86
CA ALA A 30 10.28 -4.80 3.75
C ALA A 30 10.00 -3.46 4.46
N LEU A 31 9.49 -2.46 3.74
CA LEU A 31 9.11 -1.16 4.34
C LEU A 31 7.86 -1.28 5.20
N HIS A 32 6.90 -2.10 4.76
CA HIS A 32 5.68 -2.36 5.53
C HIS A 32 6.00 -3.04 6.88
N SER A 33 6.89 -4.04 6.88
CA SER A 33 7.34 -4.73 8.09
C SER A 33 8.21 -3.86 9.00
N ALA A 34 9.09 -3.01 8.42
CA ALA A 34 9.86 -2.01 9.16
C ALA A 34 8.99 -0.89 9.78
N GLY A 35 7.72 -0.82 9.40
CA GLY A 35 6.79 0.20 9.89
C GLY A 35 6.96 1.57 9.23
N PHE A 36 7.68 1.64 8.12
CA PHE A 36 7.84 2.85 7.31
C PHE A 36 6.64 3.03 6.39
N THR A 37 5.45 3.16 6.98
CA THR A 37 4.21 3.46 6.26
C THR A 37 3.67 4.79 6.75
N ILE A 38 3.06 5.57 5.84
CA ILE A 38 2.44 6.86 6.19
C ILE A 38 1.53 6.76 7.42
N PRO A 39 0.68 5.72 7.56
CA PRO A 39 -0.17 5.62 8.74
C PRO A 39 0.59 5.41 10.06
N LYS A 40 1.73 4.73 10.03
CA LYS A 40 2.56 4.50 11.23
C LYS A 40 3.40 5.72 11.60
N ILE A 41 3.99 6.39 10.61
CA ILE A 41 4.77 7.63 10.84
C ILE A 41 3.87 8.71 11.44
N PHE A 42 2.62 8.78 10.99
CA PHE A 42 1.63 9.75 11.43
C PHE A 42 0.55 9.15 12.35
N ALA A 43 0.89 8.11 13.11
CA ALA A 43 -0.06 7.42 13.99
C ALA A 43 -0.76 8.36 14.99
N ASN A 44 -0.02 9.32 15.55
CA ASN A 44 -0.57 10.32 16.48
C ASN A 44 -1.59 11.26 15.82
N LEU A 45 -1.46 11.53 14.53
CA LEU A 45 -2.36 12.43 13.78
C LEU A 45 -3.61 11.69 13.28
N LEU A 46 -3.44 10.43 12.85
CA LEU A 46 -4.51 9.59 12.34
C LEU A 46 -5.37 8.99 13.45
N GLY A 47 -4.77 8.65 14.59
CA GLY A 47 -5.43 7.88 15.64
C GLY A 47 -5.56 6.41 15.29
N ASP A 48 -6.47 5.73 15.98
CA ASP A 48 -6.71 4.31 15.79
C ASP A 48 -7.84 4.06 14.79
N GLU A 49 -7.53 3.25 13.78
CA GLU A 49 -8.46 2.83 12.73
C GLU A 49 -9.71 2.12 13.29
N ARG A 50 -9.57 1.32 14.36
CA ARG A 50 -10.68 0.49 14.87
C ARG A 50 -11.78 1.30 15.56
N PHE A 51 -11.43 2.45 16.14
CA PHE A 51 -12.39 3.24 16.91
C PHE A 51 -13.19 4.20 16.02
N ASN A 52 -12.52 4.85 15.07
CA ASN A 52 -13.11 5.83 14.17
C ASN A 52 -12.66 5.56 12.72
N PHE A 53 -13.11 4.45 12.16
CA PHE A 53 -12.72 3.96 10.83
C PHE A 53 -12.92 5.03 9.74
N VAL A 54 -14.10 5.66 9.68
CA VAL A 54 -14.40 6.65 8.64
C VAL A 54 -13.48 7.86 8.72
N GLU A 55 -13.36 8.47 9.90
CA GLU A 55 -12.54 9.67 10.09
C GLU A 55 -11.05 9.37 9.90
N TYR A 56 -10.59 8.20 10.36
CA TYR A 56 -9.24 7.73 10.14
C TYR A 56 -8.90 7.70 8.64
N HIS A 57 -9.77 7.12 7.81
CA HIS A 57 -9.51 7.05 6.37
C HIS A 57 -9.65 8.38 5.65
N LEU A 58 -10.54 9.28 6.10
CA LEU A 58 -10.60 10.65 5.59
C LEU A 58 -9.31 11.44 5.84
N ARG A 59 -8.75 11.32 7.06
CA ARG A 59 -7.47 11.93 7.41
C ARG A 59 -6.31 11.28 6.65
N ARG A 60 -6.30 9.95 6.56
CA ARG A 60 -5.26 9.17 5.88
C ARG A 60 -5.14 9.52 4.40
N THR A 61 -6.24 9.60 3.65
CA THR A 61 -6.19 9.91 2.20
C THR A 61 -5.64 11.30 1.95
N LEU A 62 -6.10 12.31 2.69
CA LEU A 62 -5.60 13.67 2.54
C LEU A 62 -4.14 13.81 2.99
N LEU A 63 -3.76 13.18 4.11
CA LEU A 63 -2.39 13.21 4.58
C LEU A 63 -1.45 12.53 3.59
N THR A 64 -1.87 11.40 3.03
CA THR A 64 -1.11 10.70 1.99
C THR A 64 -0.93 11.60 0.77
N ALA A 65 -1.98 12.25 0.29
CA ALA A 65 -1.88 13.20 -0.82
C ALA A 65 -0.94 14.38 -0.49
N PHE A 66 -1.05 14.95 0.71
CA PHE A 66 -0.19 16.03 1.19
C PHE A 66 1.29 15.63 1.21
N VAL A 67 1.61 14.47 1.81
CA VAL A 67 2.98 13.95 1.88
C VAL A 67 3.55 13.79 0.47
N HIS A 68 2.80 13.20 -0.46
CA HIS A 68 3.27 13.02 -1.84
C HIS A 68 3.48 14.36 -2.56
N SER A 69 2.60 15.35 -2.35
CA SER A 69 2.77 16.69 -2.91
C SER A 69 3.93 17.48 -2.30
N ALA A 70 4.34 17.14 -1.07
CA ALA A 70 5.44 17.79 -0.38
C ALA A 70 6.82 17.24 -0.79
N ILE A 71 6.92 16.02 -1.33
CA ILE A 71 8.21 15.41 -1.72
C ILE A 71 8.98 16.28 -2.72
N PRO A 72 8.41 16.72 -3.85
CA PRO A 72 9.14 17.54 -4.82
C PRO A 72 9.62 18.86 -4.19
N PHE A 73 8.78 19.47 -3.35
CA PHE A 73 9.12 20.69 -2.64
C PHE A 73 10.32 20.49 -1.69
N ILE A 74 10.31 19.45 -0.87
CA ILE A 74 11.43 19.10 0.03
C ILE A 74 12.72 18.88 -0.77
N CYS A 75 12.63 18.28 -1.95
CA CYS A 75 13.81 18.07 -2.80
C CYS A 75 14.36 19.36 -3.39
N PHE A 76 13.51 20.32 -3.79
CA PHE A 76 13.98 21.66 -4.19
C PHE A 76 14.58 22.44 -3.02
N VAL A 77 14.05 22.28 -1.79
CA VAL A 77 14.68 22.81 -0.58
C VAL A 77 16.05 22.19 -0.35
N GLY A 78 16.20 20.87 -0.52
CA GLY A 78 17.50 20.21 -0.45
C GLY A 78 18.49 20.70 -1.52
N LEU A 79 18.00 20.96 -2.73
CA LEU A 79 18.80 21.53 -3.82
C LEU A 79 19.26 22.96 -3.51
N GLU A 80 18.38 23.81 -2.99
CA GLU A 80 18.72 25.18 -2.54
C GLU A 80 19.82 25.16 -1.47
N LEU A 81 19.78 24.20 -0.53
CA LEU A 81 20.81 24.07 0.50
C LEU A 81 22.15 23.55 -0.02
N SER A 82 22.15 22.92 -1.20
CA SER A 82 23.35 22.26 -1.77
C SER A 82 24.05 23.12 -2.82
N VAL A 83 23.38 24.12 -3.38
CA VAL A 83 23.88 24.93 -4.48
C VAL A 83 24.01 26.39 -4.05
N GLU A 84 25.07 27.07 -4.48
CA GLU A 84 25.32 28.49 -4.14
C GLU A 84 24.37 29.45 -4.86
N GLN A 85 23.81 29.03 -6.00
CA GLN A 85 22.84 29.80 -6.78
C GLN A 85 21.41 29.63 -6.25
N PRO A 86 20.62 30.72 -6.19
CA PRO A 86 19.25 30.65 -5.67
C PRO A 86 18.33 29.86 -6.62
N VAL A 87 17.79 28.76 -6.11
CA VAL A 87 16.77 27.91 -6.74
C VAL A 87 15.38 28.53 -6.55
N PHE A 88 15.10 29.12 -5.38
CA PHE A 88 13.86 29.84 -5.12
C PHE A 88 14.02 31.34 -5.42
N SER A 89 13.57 31.76 -6.60
CA SER A 89 13.53 33.17 -7.01
C SER A 89 12.10 33.61 -7.30
N LEU A 90 11.71 34.81 -6.85
CA LEU A 90 10.40 35.42 -7.16
C LEU A 90 10.19 35.65 -8.67
N ILE A 91 11.26 35.94 -9.41
CA ILE A 91 11.24 36.12 -10.86
C ILE A 91 12.07 34.99 -11.48
N PRO A 92 11.45 33.92 -11.99
CA PRO A 92 12.16 32.75 -12.50
C PRO A 92 12.76 33.04 -13.89
N ASN A 93 14.08 32.84 -14.00
CA ASN A 93 14.82 32.97 -15.26
C ASN A 93 15.14 31.61 -15.89
N ASN A 94 15.29 30.58 -15.06
CA ASN A 94 15.68 29.23 -15.50
C ASN A 94 14.53 28.22 -15.31
N PHE A 95 14.57 27.13 -16.09
CA PHE A 95 13.60 26.03 -15.96
C PHE A 95 13.54 25.45 -14.54
N ILE A 96 14.69 25.34 -13.86
CA ILE A 96 14.78 24.82 -12.49
C ILE A 96 14.05 25.74 -11.49
N GLN A 97 14.16 27.06 -11.66
CA GLN A 97 13.44 28.02 -10.81
C GLN A 97 11.93 27.97 -11.07
N TRP A 98 11.50 27.79 -12.33
CA TRP A 98 10.11 27.53 -12.66
C TRP A 98 9.60 26.26 -11.97
N ALA A 99 10.34 25.15 -12.08
CA ALA A 99 9.97 23.88 -11.45
C ALA A 99 9.91 23.99 -9.91
N ALA A 100 10.82 24.74 -9.29
CA ALA A 100 10.80 25.03 -7.86
C ALA A 100 9.55 25.79 -7.45
N LEU A 101 9.16 26.85 -8.18
CA LEU A 101 7.91 27.58 -7.93
C LEU A 101 6.66 26.71 -8.11
N PHE A 102 6.63 25.86 -9.14
CA PHE A 102 5.54 24.89 -9.32
C PHE A 102 5.44 23.93 -8.13
N SER A 103 6.56 23.48 -7.57
CA SER A 103 6.56 22.62 -6.38
C SER A 103 5.97 23.33 -5.16
N VAL A 104 6.26 24.63 -4.97
CA VAL A 104 5.68 25.47 -3.91
C VAL A 104 4.18 25.63 -4.13
N LEU A 105 3.74 25.89 -5.37
CA LEU A 105 2.33 26.03 -5.71
C LEU A 105 1.56 24.74 -5.41
N ILE A 106 2.11 23.58 -5.78
CA ILE A 106 1.48 22.28 -5.52
C ILE A 106 1.41 22.00 -4.01
N ALA A 107 2.49 22.24 -3.27
CA ALA A 107 2.54 22.04 -1.82
C ALA A 107 1.54 22.97 -1.10
N THR A 108 1.52 24.26 -1.46
CA THR A 108 0.58 25.23 -0.86
C THR A 108 -0.88 24.93 -1.24
N ALA A 109 -1.15 24.55 -2.48
CA ALA A 109 -2.48 24.10 -2.91
C ALA A 109 -2.94 22.87 -2.13
N SER A 110 -2.06 21.91 -1.86
CA SER A 110 -2.41 20.71 -1.07
C SER A 110 -2.82 21.06 0.37
N ILE A 111 -2.13 22.03 1.01
CA ILE A 111 -2.47 22.53 2.34
C ILE A 111 -3.81 23.27 2.30
N ALA A 112 -4.01 24.13 1.29
CA ALA A 112 -5.27 24.84 1.09
C ALA A 112 -6.43 23.85 0.94
N ILE A 113 -6.28 22.83 0.09
CA ILE A 113 -7.28 21.77 -0.11
C ILE A 113 -7.57 21.02 1.21
N LEU A 114 -6.54 20.65 1.97
CA LEU A 114 -6.70 20.01 3.29
C LEU A 114 -7.51 20.89 4.25
N SER A 115 -7.19 22.19 4.31
CA SER A 115 -7.89 23.15 5.16
C SER A 115 -9.34 23.35 4.74
N LEU A 116 -9.63 23.38 3.43
CA LEU A 116 -10.98 23.50 2.90
C LEU A 116 -11.84 22.27 3.21
N TYR A 117 -11.27 21.07 3.06
CA TYR A 117 -11.98 19.84 3.42
C TYR A 117 -12.27 19.78 4.92
N ARG A 118 -11.30 20.17 5.75
CA ARG A 118 -11.49 20.24 7.20
C ARG A 118 -12.56 21.28 7.59
N GLY A 119 -12.57 22.45 6.95
CA GLY A 119 -13.53 23.52 7.24
C GLY A 119 -14.96 23.21 6.79
N ASN A 120 -15.13 22.42 5.73
CA ASN A 120 -16.44 22.04 5.20
C ASN A 120 -16.93 20.68 5.74
N ASN A 121 -16.53 20.30 6.96
CA ASN A 121 -16.90 19.03 7.62
C ASN A 121 -16.78 17.79 6.72
N TRP A 122 -15.77 17.75 5.84
CA TRP A 122 -15.51 16.64 4.92
C TRP A 122 -16.58 16.41 3.84
N GLU A 123 -17.59 17.27 3.73
CA GLU A 123 -18.79 17.10 2.88
C GLU A 123 -18.48 16.94 1.38
N ARG A 124 -17.34 17.50 0.93
CA ARG A 124 -16.87 17.44 -0.46
C ARG A 124 -15.91 16.27 -0.73
N HIS A 125 -15.45 15.56 0.30
CA HIS A 125 -14.47 14.48 0.13
C HIS A 125 -15.08 13.33 -0.67
N PRO A 126 -14.39 12.73 -1.67
CA PRO A 126 -14.94 11.67 -2.51
C PRO A 126 -15.55 10.49 -1.72
N PHE A 127 -14.88 10.07 -0.64
CA PHE A 127 -15.40 9.01 0.25
C PHE A 127 -16.73 9.40 0.91
N VAL A 128 -16.88 10.65 1.37
CA VAL A 128 -18.14 11.15 1.94
C VAL A 128 -19.22 11.24 0.87
N GLN A 129 -18.86 11.61 -0.36
CA GLN A 129 -19.82 11.60 -1.48
C GLN A 129 -20.33 10.18 -1.77
N THR A 130 -19.47 9.17 -1.70
CA THR A 130 -19.90 7.76 -1.80
C THR A 130 -20.85 7.38 -0.67
N LEU A 131 -20.53 7.74 0.58
CA LEU A 131 -21.41 7.50 1.73
C LEU A 131 -22.77 8.21 1.58
N LYS A 132 -22.79 9.45 1.07
CA LYS A 132 -24.04 10.18 0.80
C LYS A 132 -24.90 9.50 -0.25
N ARG A 133 -24.30 8.96 -1.31
CA ARG A 133 -25.03 8.21 -2.35
C ARG A 133 -25.65 6.93 -1.81
N LEU A 134 -24.99 6.30 -0.85
CA LEU A 134 -25.49 5.10 -0.18
C LEU A 134 -26.56 5.42 0.87
N SER A 135 -26.68 6.68 1.30
CA SER A 135 -27.68 7.12 2.28
C SER A 135 -28.97 7.52 1.59
N GLU A 136 -30.08 6.87 1.95
CA GLU A 136 -31.42 7.22 1.48
C GLU A 136 -31.79 8.69 1.76
N ASN A 137 -31.43 9.20 2.94
CA ASN A 137 -31.75 10.57 3.37
C ASN A 137 -30.63 11.60 3.12
N GLY A 138 -29.56 11.22 2.41
CA GLY A 138 -28.37 12.05 2.21
C GLY A 138 -27.53 12.34 3.48
N ASN A 139 -27.91 11.81 4.65
CA ASN A 139 -27.15 11.94 5.90
C ASN A 139 -26.08 10.85 6.03
N TRP A 140 -24.90 11.13 5.50
CA TRP A 140 -23.75 10.22 5.54
C TRP A 140 -23.23 9.90 6.95
N GLN A 141 -23.53 10.74 7.96
CA GLN A 141 -23.06 10.52 9.32
C GLN A 141 -23.70 9.29 9.96
N LEU A 142 -24.94 8.96 9.58
CA LEU A 142 -25.62 7.77 10.07
C LEU A 142 -24.92 6.50 9.56
N ILE A 143 -24.68 6.41 8.25
CA ILE A 143 -23.90 5.31 7.66
C ILE A 143 -22.49 5.26 8.24
N ALA A 144 -21.86 6.40 8.48
CA ALA A 144 -20.54 6.43 9.09
C ALA A 144 -20.50 5.83 10.50
N ARG A 145 -21.56 6.04 11.31
CA ARG A 145 -21.70 5.42 12.64
C ARG A 145 -21.90 3.91 12.53
N GLU A 146 -22.83 3.48 11.69
CA GLU A 146 -23.07 2.05 11.43
C GLU A 146 -21.79 1.35 10.96
N LEU A 147 -21.06 1.97 10.03
CA LEU A 147 -19.80 1.43 9.53
C LEU A 147 -18.72 1.35 10.60
N ASN A 148 -18.62 2.34 11.49
CA ASN A 148 -17.68 2.31 12.61
C ASN A 148 -18.01 1.19 13.61
N ASP A 149 -19.30 1.00 13.91
CA ASP A 149 -19.76 -0.07 14.81
C ASP A 149 -19.54 -1.45 14.20
N GLU A 150 -19.80 -1.60 12.90
CA GLU A 150 -19.56 -2.80 12.11
C GLU A 150 -18.07 -3.19 12.09
N VAL A 151 -17.17 -2.24 11.82
CA VAL A 151 -15.72 -2.49 11.80
C VAL A 151 -15.16 -2.80 13.19
N ARG A 152 -15.81 -2.30 14.25
CA ARG A 152 -15.45 -2.63 15.64
C ARG A 152 -15.87 -4.04 16.03
N ALA A 153 -16.82 -4.65 15.30
CA ALA A 153 -17.30 -5.99 15.62
C ALA A 153 -16.17 -7.04 15.48
N PRO A 154 -16.16 -8.08 16.35
CA PRO A 154 -15.06 -9.06 16.39
C PRO A 154 -15.01 -10.01 15.19
N GLN A 155 -16.02 -10.03 14.32
CA GLN A 155 -16.11 -10.92 13.15
C GLN A 155 -15.55 -10.28 11.85
N LEU A 156 -14.47 -9.50 11.98
CA LEU A 156 -13.85 -8.83 10.83
C LEU A 156 -12.91 -9.77 10.08
N TYR A 157 -13.18 -10.01 8.80
CA TYR A 157 -12.25 -10.72 7.91
C TYR A 157 -11.48 -9.72 7.05
N SER A 158 -10.16 -9.63 7.24
CA SER A 158 -9.28 -8.77 6.44
C SER A 158 -8.39 -9.58 5.52
N ILE A 159 -8.43 -9.28 4.22
CA ILE A 159 -7.53 -9.85 3.21
C ILE A 159 -6.61 -8.74 2.71
N LEU A 160 -5.30 -8.96 2.80
CA LEU A 160 -4.28 -8.05 2.26
C LEU A 160 -3.81 -8.57 0.89
N TYR A 161 -3.74 -7.67 -0.10
CA TYR A 161 -3.28 -7.97 -1.46
C TYR A 161 -1.91 -7.37 -1.73
N LYS A 162 -1.18 -7.97 -2.69
CA LYS A 162 0.14 -7.51 -3.14
C LYS A 162 0.15 -6.07 -3.66
N ASP A 163 -0.97 -5.59 -4.19
CA ASP A 163 -1.11 -4.21 -4.70
C ASP A 163 -1.30 -3.17 -3.57
N CYS A 164 -0.83 -3.46 -2.35
CA CYS A 164 -1.03 -2.62 -1.15
C CYS A 164 -2.50 -2.24 -0.90
N SER A 165 -3.44 -3.08 -1.36
CA SER A 165 -4.86 -2.92 -1.10
C SER A 165 -5.31 -3.92 -0.06
N ARG A 166 -6.21 -3.49 0.82
CA ARG A 166 -6.81 -4.33 1.86
C ARG A 166 -8.30 -4.38 1.65
N VAL A 167 -8.86 -5.57 1.56
CA VAL A 167 -10.32 -5.75 1.57
C VAL A 167 -10.74 -6.18 2.96
N LEU A 168 -11.71 -5.48 3.52
CA LEU A 168 -12.41 -5.87 4.73
C LEU A 168 -13.78 -6.41 4.31
N VAL A 169 -14.09 -7.61 4.77
CA VAL A 169 -15.42 -8.21 4.67
C VAL A 169 -16.04 -8.14 6.05
N THR A 170 -17.13 -7.40 6.15
CA THR A 170 -17.97 -7.32 7.35
C THR A 170 -19.30 -8.04 7.09
N HIS A 171 -20.26 -7.97 8.01
CA HIS A 171 -21.55 -8.64 7.87
C HIS A 171 -22.44 -7.95 6.84
N LEU A 172 -22.38 -6.62 6.73
CA LEU A 172 -23.19 -5.81 5.82
C LEU A 172 -22.39 -5.16 4.69
N TRP A 173 -21.08 -4.97 4.89
CA TRP A 173 -20.24 -4.19 3.98
C TRP A 173 -19.04 -4.96 3.45
N LEU A 174 -18.77 -4.73 2.18
CA LEU A 174 -17.52 -5.06 1.53
C LEU A 174 -16.73 -3.76 1.30
N ILE A 175 -15.57 -3.66 1.94
CA ILE A 175 -14.77 -2.44 1.96
C ILE A 175 -13.44 -2.71 1.29
N LYS A 176 -13.14 -2.01 0.19
CA LYS A 176 -11.82 -2.04 -0.44
C LYS A 176 -11.06 -0.77 -0.10
N ILE A 177 -9.96 -0.93 0.61
CA ILE A 177 -9.08 0.15 1.05
C ILE A 177 -7.83 0.13 0.17
N THR A 178 -7.58 1.22 -0.53
CA THR A 178 -6.31 1.45 -1.25
C THR A 178 -5.51 2.55 -0.55
N ASN A 179 -4.41 3.01 -1.16
CA ASN A 179 -3.62 4.12 -0.63
C ASN A 179 -4.32 5.48 -0.78
N TYR A 180 -5.15 5.64 -1.81
CA TYR A 180 -5.77 6.94 -2.15
C TYR A 180 -7.29 6.94 -2.06
N ALA A 181 -7.94 5.77 -1.99
CA ALA A 181 -9.38 5.67 -1.98
C ALA A 181 -9.86 4.56 -1.05
N VAL A 182 -11.07 4.76 -0.52
CA VAL A 182 -11.84 3.72 0.15
C VAL A 182 -13.12 3.54 -0.65
N LYS A 183 -13.31 2.34 -1.19
CA LYS A 183 -14.53 1.95 -1.90
C LYS A 183 -15.39 1.08 -0.98
N LEU A 184 -16.69 1.35 -0.97
CA LEU A 184 -17.69 0.65 -0.18
C LEU A 184 -18.71 0.02 -1.10
N ALA A 185 -19.09 -1.22 -0.80
CA ALA A 185 -20.23 -1.91 -1.38
C ALA A 185 -21.06 -2.55 -0.27
N PRO A 186 -22.37 -2.24 -0.16
CA PRO A 186 -23.28 -3.04 0.62
C PRO A 186 -23.34 -4.46 0.05
N ILE A 187 -23.29 -5.48 0.90
CA ILE A 187 -23.39 -6.89 0.47
C ILE A 187 -24.75 -7.16 -0.16
N SER A 188 -25.82 -6.56 0.36
CA SER A 188 -27.19 -6.66 -0.17
C SER A 188 -27.34 -6.18 -1.62
N ASP A 189 -26.50 -5.23 -2.05
CA ASP A 189 -26.51 -4.63 -3.38
C ASP A 189 -25.30 -5.06 -4.23
N SER A 190 -24.61 -6.13 -3.82
CA SER A 190 -23.42 -6.62 -4.51
C SER A 190 -23.72 -7.86 -5.37
N GLN A 191 -23.32 -7.80 -6.64
CA GLN A 191 -23.23 -8.97 -7.52
C GLN A 191 -21.76 -9.33 -7.74
N PHE A 192 -21.43 -10.60 -7.53
CA PHE A 192 -20.10 -11.15 -7.74
C PHE A 192 -20.01 -11.75 -9.15
N LEU A 193 -19.20 -11.15 -10.02
CA LEU A 193 -18.89 -11.67 -11.34
C LEU A 193 -17.46 -12.22 -11.36
N VAL A 194 -17.29 -13.49 -11.70
CA VAL A 194 -15.96 -14.07 -11.94
C VAL A 194 -15.51 -13.66 -13.34
N ILE A 195 -14.54 -12.75 -13.46
CA ILE A 195 -14.03 -12.33 -14.79
C ILE A 195 -13.01 -13.34 -15.31
N ARG A 196 -12.10 -13.81 -14.45
CA ARG A 196 -11.00 -14.69 -14.87
C ARG A 196 -10.72 -15.77 -13.84
N SER A 197 -10.56 -16.99 -14.32
CA SER A 197 -9.93 -18.10 -13.61
C SER A 197 -8.74 -18.55 -14.46
N SER A 198 -7.55 -18.05 -14.14
CA SER A 198 -6.33 -18.45 -14.84
C SER A 198 -5.57 -19.48 -14.01
N PRO A 199 -5.23 -20.66 -14.55
CA PRO A 199 -4.26 -21.55 -13.92
C PRO A 199 -2.87 -20.89 -13.99
N LEU A 200 -2.13 -20.92 -12.88
CA LEU A 200 -0.76 -20.41 -12.81
C LEU A 200 0.15 -21.25 -13.73
N GLN A 201 0.52 -20.75 -14.92
CA GLN A 201 1.56 -21.38 -15.73
C GLN A 201 2.92 -20.92 -15.21
N GLN A 202 3.62 -21.81 -14.51
CA GLN A 202 5.00 -21.61 -14.08
C GLN A 202 5.92 -21.87 -15.30
N THR A 203 6.39 -20.80 -15.96
CA THR A 203 7.43 -20.94 -16.98
C THR A 203 8.79 -21.18 -16.30
N LEU A 204 9.21 -22.44 -16.22
CA LEU A 204 10.57 -22.81 -15.86
C LEU A 204 11.52 -22.42 -17.01
N SER A 205 12.21 -21.30 -16.86
CA SER A 205 13.35 -20.93 -17.68
C SER A 205 14.59 -21.74 -17.27
N GLY A 206 14.99 -22.70 -18.09
CA GLY A 206 16.37 -23.17 -18.21
C GLY A 206 16.69 -24.55 -17.63
N GLN A 207 16.67 -25.59 -18.48
CA GLN A 207 17.85 -26.37 -18.85
C GLN A 207 17.47 -27.50 -19.81
N GLN A 208 18.39 -27.79 -20.73
CA GLN A 208 18.25 -28.72 -21.84
C GLN A 208 18.10 -30.19 -21.42
N ASN A 209 17.33 -30.92 -22.24
CA ASN A 209 17.40 -32.36 -22.54
C ASN A 209 17.36 -33.35 -21.37
N PHE A 210 16.21 -33.98 -21.12
CA PHE A 210 16.04 -35.45 -20.99
C PHE A 210 14.55 -35.79 -21.14
N PRO A 211 14.15 -36.81 -21.91
CA PRO A 211 12.78 -37.29 -21.92
C PRO A 211 12.63 -38.29 -20.78
N LEU A 212 11.66 -38.12 -19.87
CA LEU A 212 11.04 -39.20 -19.08
C LEU A 212 10.01 -38.61 -18.10
N VAL A 213 8.74 -38.89 -18.39
CA VAL A 213 7.59 -38.95 -17.46
C VAL A 213 7.38 -37.71 -16.59
N ASP A 214 6.75 -36.68 -17.18
CA ASP A 214 6.17 -35.57 -16.42
C ASP A 214 4.88 -36.03 -15.72
N ASN A 215 5.03 -36.53 -14.49
CA ASN A 215 4.01 -36.26 -13.48
C ASN A 215 4.07 -34.77 -13.18
N ILE A 216 3.37 -33.98 -14.01
CA ILE A 216 3.06 -32.59 -13.69
C ILE A 216 2.29 -32.64 -12.38
N ALA A 217 2.97 -32.36 -11.27
CA ALA A 217 2.33 -31.92 -10.05
C ALA A 217 1.68 -30.57 -10.40
N GLN A 218 0.46 -30.67 -10.93
CA GLN A 218 -0.40 -29.57 -11.29
C GLN A 218 -0.72 -28.86 -9.97
N SER A 219 0.08 -27.85 -9.64
CA SER A 219 -0.27 -26.95 -8.54
C SER A 219 -1.57 -26.26 -8.95
N ASN A 220 -2.67 -26.63 -8.29
CA ASN A 220 -4.02 -26.11 -8.51
C ASN A 220 -4.20 -24.67 -7.97
N ASP A 221 -3.17 -23.83 -8.08
CA ASP A 221 -3.26 -22.44 -7.67
C ASP A 221 -3.96 -21.65 -8.78
N HIS A 222 -5.28 -21.49 -8.62
CA HIS A 222 -6.10 -20.66 -9.49
C HIS A 222 -6.10 -19.22 -8.99
N ILE A 223 -5.75 -18.28 -9.88
CA ILE A 223 -6.00 -16.85 -9.65
C ILE A 223 -7.43 -16.57 -10.11
N ILE A 224 -8.29 -16.18 -9.18
CA ILE A 224 -9.67 -15.81 -9.45
C ILE A 224 -9.79 -14.29 -9.31
N ASP A 225 -10.05 -13.62 -10.44
CA ASP A 225 -10.41 -12.20 -10.46
C ASP A 225 -11.94 -12.07 -10.33
N LEU A 226 -12.40 -11.58 -9.19
CA LEU A 226 -13.79 -11.29 -8.86
C LEU A 226 -14.06 -9.80 -9.08
N GLN A 227 -15.02 -9.46 -9.93
CA GLN A 227 -15.56 -8.12 -10.04
C GLN A 227 -16.82 -8.02 -9.19
N ILE A 228 -16.87 -7.02 -8.32
CA ILE A 228 -18.09 -6.64 -7.64
C ILE A 228 -18.73 -5.53 -8.45
N ARG A 229 -19.96 -5.77 -8.86
CA ARG A 229 -20.83 -4.81 -9.53
C ARG A 229 -21.99 -4.47 -8.60
N SER A 230 -22.40 -3.21 -8.61
CA SER A 230 -23.64 -2.79 -7.94
C SER A 230 -24.85 -3.22 -8.76
N ILE A 231 -25.85 -3.80 -8.10
CA ILE A 231 -27.12 -4.19 -8.75
C ILE A 231 -27.92 -2.96 -9.15
N SER A 232 -27.94 -1.96 -8.26
CA SER A 232 -28.70 -0.72 -8.41
C SER A 232 -27.90 0.46 -8.98
N GLY A 233 -26.58 0.30 -9.16
CA GLY A 233 -25.68 1.36 -9.64
C GLY A 233 -25.23 2.36 -8.56
N LEU A 234 -25.40 2.01 -7.27
CA LEU A 234 -25.07 2.87 -6.13
C LEU A 234 -23.56 3.08 -5.91
N PHE A 235 -22.72 2.15 -6.37
CA PHE A 235 -21.28 2.23 -6.24
C PHE A 235 -20.56 1.81 -7.53
N GLU A 236 -19.34 2.32 -7.71
CA GLU A 236 -18.49 1.98 -8.85
C GLU A 236 -17.95 0.55 -8.74
N ASP A 237 -17.97 -0.18 -9.86
CA ASP A 237 -17.37 -1.51 -9.96
C ASP A 237 -15.92 -1.52 -9.44
N PHE A 238 -15.58 -2.56 -8.69
CA PHE A 238 -14.20 -2.78 -8.27
C PHE A 238 -13.82 -4.26 -8.27
N LEU A 239 -12.55 -4.48 -8.58
CA LEU A 239 -11.96 -5.81 -8.73
C LEU A 239 -11.32 -6.27 -7.43
N ILE A 240 -11.56 -7.52 -7.08
CA ILE A 240 -10.89 -8.28 -6.04
C ILE A 240 -10.16 -9.45 -6.70
N ARG A 241 -8.83 -9.48 -6.58
CA ARG A 241 -8.01 -10.57 -7.10
C ARG A 241 -7.67 -11.55 -5.98
N LYS A 242 -8.27 -12.73 -5.95
CA LYS A 242 -7.87 -13.78 -5.00
C LYS A 242 -6.87 -14.72 -5.67
N SER A 243 -5.61 -14.67 -5.23
CA SER A 243 -4.61 -15.69 -5.52
C SER A 243 -4.48 -16.56 -4.28
N TRP A 244 -4.75 -17.86 -4.40
CA TRP A 244 -4.36 -18.81 -3.38
C TRP A 244 -2.85 -18.98 -3.51
N THR A 245 -2.08 -18.15 -2.80
CA THR A 245 -0.71 -18.53 -2.47
C THR A 245 -0.80 -19.15 -1.10
N THR A 246 -0.60 -20.47 -1.02
CA THR A 246 -0.24 -21.10 0.25
C THR A 246 0.87 -20.27 0.88
N PHE A 247 0.68 -19.91 2.15
CA PHE A 247 1.68 -19.28 2.97
C PHE A 247 2.96 -20.13 2.93
N VAL A 248 3.88 -19.81 2.03
CA VAL A 248 5.28 -20.14 2.27
C VAL A 248 5.70 -19.14 3.32
N ILE A 249 5.69 -19.57 4.57
CA ILE A 249 6.47 -18.95 5.63
C ILE A 249 7.91 -19.03 5.15
N SER A 250 8.34 -18.01 4.41
CA SER A 250 9.76 -17.75 4.19
C SER A 250 10.27 -17.32 5.54
N TRP A 251 10.69 -18.32 6.31
CA TRP A 251 11.61 -18.16 7.42
C TRP A 251 12.89 -17.55 6.85
N VAL A 252 12.92 -16.22 6.71
CA VAL A 252 14.18 -15.49 6.77
C VAL A 252 14.56 -15.44 8.25
N VAL A 253 14.92 -16.61 8.79
CA VAL A 253 15.78 -16.68 9.96
C VAL A 253 17.15 -16.23 9.47
N PRO A 254 17.79 -15.26 10.13
CA PRO A 254 19.05 -14.69 9.68
C PRO A 254 20.10 -15.79 9.54
N SER A 255 20.90 -15.68 8.48
CA SER A 255 22.13 -16.41 8.19
C SER A 255 23.23 -16.29 9.27
N MET A 256 22.88 -15.90 10.50
CA MET A 256 23.77 -15.82 11.66
C MET A 256 23.68 -17.05 12.59
N PHE A 257 22.71 -17.96 12.40
CA PHE A 257 22.61 -19.17 13.25
C PHE A 257 23.53 -20.32 12.79
N TRP A 258 23.90 -20.36 11.50
CA TRP A 258 24.83 -21.36 10.97
C TRP A 258 26.30 -21.01 11.20
N THR A 259 26.64 -19.72 11.36
CA THR A 259 27.99 -19.28 11.73
C THR A 259 28.28 -19.47 13.23
N LEU A 260 27.25 -19.51 14.09
CA LEU A 260 27.42 -19.89 15.50
C LEU A 260 27.51 -21.40 15.70
N LEU A 261 26.82 -22.21 14.90
CA LEU A 261 26.88 -23.68 14.99
C LEU A 261 28.19 -24.26 14.43
N SER A 262 28.80 -23.63 13.42
CA SER A 262 30.12 -24.02 12.92
C SER A 262 31.26 -23.65 13.88
N PHE A 263 31.08 -22.58 14.67
CA PHE A 263 32.04 -22.18 15.71
C PHE A 263 31.95 -23.07 16.98
N LEU A 264 30.76 -23.54 17.33
CA LEU A 264 30.55 -24.44 18.47
C LEU A 264 30.89 -25.92 18.16
N SER A 265 30.81 -26.34 16.88
CA SER A 265 31.22 -27.69 16.44
C SER A 265 32.74 -27.91 16.45
N GLN A 266 33.55 -26.83 16.38
CA GLN A 266 35.01 -26.92 16.55
C GLN A 266 35.48 -26.98 18.01
N CYS A 267 34.59 -26.78 19.00
CA CYS A 267 34.97 -26.76 20.42
C CYS A 267 34.52 -27.98 21.24
N THR A 268 33.67 -28.87 20.73
CA THR A 268 33.24 -30.07 21.48
C THR A 268 33.11 -31.29 20.58
N ASN A 269 34.12 -32.18 20.59
CA ASN A 269 34.06 -33.52 19.99
C ASN A 269 33.00 -34.38 20.72
N PHE A 270 31.75 -34.35 20.28
CA PHE A 270 30.73 -35.27 20.80
C PHE A 270 29.71 -35.67 19.73
N SER A 271 29.70 -36.97 19.40
CA SER A 271 28.77 -37.59 18.44
C SER A 271 27.55 -38.15 19.15
N TRP A 272 26.34 -37.79 18.72
CA TRP A 272 25.10 -38.45 19.12
C TRP A 272 24.37 -39.04 17.92
N THR A 273 24.85 -40.19 17.43
CA THR A 273 24.10 -41.08 16.54
C THR A 273 23.44 -42.17 17.37
N SER A 274 22.30 -41.86 18.00
CA SER A 274 21.33 -42.87 18.44
C SER A 274 20.13 -42.17 19.08
N PHE A 275 19.00 -42.10 18.37
CA PHE A 275 17.66 -42.34 18.91
C PHE A 275 16.63 -42.11 17.81
N TRP A 276 16.42 -43.14 16.98
CA TRP A 276 15.10 -43.36 16.38
C TRP A 276 14.31 -44.26 17.35
N PRO A 277 12.99 -44.08 17.42
CA PRO A 277 12.15 -45.23 17.13
C PRO A 277 11.11 -44.90 16.05
N ARG A 278 10.98 -45.84 15.11
CA ARG A 278 9.78 -46.04 14.30
C ARG A 278 8.61 -46.40 15.22
N SER A 279 7.45 -45.81 15.00
CA SER A 279 6.18 -46.48 15.24
C SER A 279 5.12 -45.94 14.28
N ASN A 280 4.60 -46.87 13.49
CA ASN A 280 3.40 -46.75 12.66
C ASN A 280 2.19 -46.35 13.52
N TRP A 281 1.39 -45.38 13.07
CA TRP A 281 -0.07 -45.36 12.92
C TRP A 281 -0.44 -44.04 12.23
#